data_AF-K1QTM8-F1
#
_entry.id   AF-K1QTM8-F1
#
_cell.length_a   1.000
_cell.length_b   1.000
_cell.length_c   1.000
_cell.angle_alpha   90.00
_cell.angle_beta   90.00
_cell.angle_gamma   90.00
#
_symmetry.space_group_name_H-M   'P 1'
#
loop_
_entity.id
_entity.type
_entity.pdbx_description
1 polymer ?
#
loop_
_entity_poly.entity_id
_entity_poly.type
_entity_poly.pdbx_seq_one_letter_code
_entity_poly.pdbx_strand_id
1 'polypeptide(L)'
;MMFPPDYPMSPPFVRVTTPRFKFLTGHVTFGGSICMEMLTKSGWMPTNDIENILVQIRCEILSDPNAQLDLNNAHTAYTQSEARAAFQRMVQRYGWDKS
;
A
#
# COMPACT_ATOMS: atom_id res chain seq x y z
N MET A 1 -1.76 -9.65 -2.43
CA MET A 1 -2.28 -8.77 -3.49
C MET A 1 -3.69 -9.24 -3.84
N MET A 2 -4.63 -8.32 -4.09
CA MET A 2 -6.01 -8.68 -4.46
C MET A 2 -6.41 -7.95 -5.73
N PHE A 3 -6.80 -8.71 -6.75
CA PHE A 3 -7.24 -8.16 -8.03
C PHE A 3 -8.73 -7.84 -7.98
N PRO A 4 -9.16 -6.65 -8.43
CA PRO A 4 -10.58 -6.36 -8.61
C PRO A 4 -11.14 -7.09 -9.85
N PRO A 5 -12.47 -7.22 -9.98
CA PRO A 5 -13.08 -7.90 -11.13
C PRO A 5 -12.80 -7.27 -12.49
N ASP A 6 -12.48 -5.97 -12.51
CA ASP A 6 -12.19 -5.17 -13.70
C ASP A 6 -10.68 -4.99 -13.97
N TYR A 7 -9.82 -5.77 -13.31
CA TYR A 7 -8.39 -5.79 -13.62
C TYR A 7 -8.16 -6.18 -15.10
N PRO A 8 -7.27 -5.48 -15.86
CA PRO A 8 -6.29 -4.49 -15.42
C PRO A 8 -6.77 -3.03 -15.47
N MET A 9 -8.05 -2.76 -15.68
CA MET A 9 -8.55 -1.37 -15.74
C MET A 9 -8.46 -0.65 -14.39
N SER A 10 -8.67 -1.39 -13.29
CA SER A 10 -8.43 -0.91 -11.92
C SER A 10 -7.18 -1.54 -11.30
N PRO A 11 -6.45 -0.80 -10.43
CA PRO A 11 -5.27 -1.32 -9.76
C PRO A 11 -5.60 -2.48 -8.81
N PRO A 12 -4.67 -3.43 -8.62
CA PRO A 12 -4.78 -4.40 -7.54
C PRO A 12 -4.65 -3.70 -6.18
N PHE A 13 -5.38 -4.19 -5.18
CA PHE A 13 -5.20 -3.74 -3.80
C PHE A 13 -4.00 -4.46 -3.17
N VAL A 14 -2.97 -3.69 -2.81
CA VAL A 14 -1.74 -4.17 -2.17
C VAL A 14 -1.66 -3.69 -0.73
N ARG A 15 -1.26 -4.60 0.16
CA ARG A 15 -1.08 -4.34 1.59
C ARG A 15 0.01 -5.24 2.15
N VAL A 16 0.63 -4.80 3.23
CA VAL A 16 1.44 -5.63 4.11
C VAL A 16 0.51 -6.52 4.93
N THR A 17 0.87 -7.80 5.08
CA THR A 17 0.20 -8.74 5.99
C THR A 17 0.95 -8.82 7.31
N THR A 18 2.26 -9.08 7.24
CA THR A 18 3.19 -9.22 8.36
C THR A 18 4.62 -8.96 7.87
N PRO A 19 5.56 -8.58 8.74
CA PRO A 19 5.36 -8.07 10.10
C PRO A 19 4.80 -6.63 10.08
N ARG A 20 4.42 -6.11 11.26
CA ARG A 20 3.98 -4.71 11.38
C ARG A 20 5.15 -3.73 11.32
N PHE A 21 4.92 -2.59 10.70
CA PHE A 21 5.83 -1.46 10.68
C PHE A 21 5.49 -0.50 11.81
N LYS A 22 6.49 0.23 12.31
CA LYS A 22 6.24 1.40 13.16
C LYS A 22 5.40 2.40 12.38
N PHE A 23 4.52 3.09 13.11
CA PHE A 23 3.54 4.01 12.53
C PHE A 23 4.20 5.03 11.58
N LEU A 24 3.71 5.10 10.34
CA LEU A 24 4.16 6.01 9.28
C LEU A 24 5.65 5.90 8.91
N THR A 25 6.18 4.67 8.90
CA THR A 25 7.51 4.37 8.39
C THR A 25 7.44 3.43 7.20
N GLY A 26 8.40 3.51 6.28
CA GLY A 26 8.47 2.67 5.08
C GLY A 26 7.29 2.84 4.13
N HIS A 27 6.63 4.00 4.13
CA HIS A 27 5.41 4.27 3.34
C HIS A 27 4.24 3.32 3.67
N VAL A 28 4.29 2.61 4.80
CA VAL A 28 3.22 1.73 5.29
C VAL A 28 2.36 2.49 6.30
N THR A 29 1.05 2.49 6.07
CA THR A 29 0.09 3.13 6.98
C THR A 29 -0.14 2.30 8.25
N PHE A 30 -0.81 2.88 9.25
CA PHE A 30 -1.23 2.15 10.46
C PHE A 30 -2.02 0.87 10.17
N GLY A 31 -2.76 0.81 9.05
CA GLY A 31 -3.54 -0.37 8.68
C GLY A 31 -2.79 -1.37 7.80
N GLY A 32 -1.52 -1.12 7.48
CA GLY A 32 -0.74 -1.95 6.57
C GLY A 32 -0.98 -1.68 5.09
N SER A 33 -1.71 -0.62 4.73
CA SER A 33 -1.80 -0.19 3.32
C SER A 33 -0.52 0.53 2.90
N ILE A 34 -0.22 0.51 1.61
CA ILE A 34 0.97 1.16 1.06
C ILE A 34 0.55 2.50 0.46
N CYS A 35 1.27 3.56 0.80
CA CYS A 35 1.01 4.92 0.31
C CYS A 35 1.76 5.17 -1.01
N MET A 36 1.17 4.75 -2.13
CA MET A 36 1.74 4.97 -3.46
C MET A 36 0.65 5.37 -4.45
N GLU A 37 0.82 6.52 -5.11
CA GLU A 37 -0.13 7.05 -6.10
C GLU A 37 -0.37 6.08 -7.26
N MET A 38 0.66 5.35 -7.70
CA MET A 38 0.53 4.37 -8.79
C MET A 38 -0.51 3.26 -8.49
N LEU A 39 -0.81 3.01 -7.21
CA LEU A 39 -1.79 1.99 -6.78
C LEU A 39 -3.19 2.59 -6.59
N THR A 40 -3.41 3.81 -7.06
CA THR A 40 -4.68 4.55 -6.95
C THR A 40 -5.29 4.78 -8.31
N LYS A 41 -6.56 5.18 -8.35
CA LYS A 41 -7.25 5.48 -9.63
C LYS A 41 -6.56 6.58 -10.41
N SER A 42 -6.01 7.59 -9.73
CA SER A 42 -5.35 8.72 -10.38
C SER A 42 -3.98 8.39 -10.97
N GLY A 43 -3.28 7.39 -10.45
CA GLY A 43 -1.91 7.04 -10.87
C GLY A 43 -1.75 5.68 -11.56
N TRP A 44 -2.78 4.84 -11.58
CA TRP A 44 -2.71 3.50 -12.18
C TRP A 44 -2.74 3.55 -13.70
N MET A 45 -1.87 2.78 -14.35
CA MET A 45 -1.97 2.49 -15.78
C MET A 45 -2.18 0.99 -16.00
N PRO A 46 -3.14 0.57 -16.85
CA PRO A 46 -3.36 -0.86 -17.16
C PRO A 46 -2.16 -1.57 -17.80
N THR A 47 -1.17 -0.82 -18.26
CA THR A 47 0.09 -1.30 -18.83
C THR A 47 1.17 -1.57 -17.78
N ASN A 48 0.91 -1.27 -16.50
CA ASN A 48 1.84 -1.57 -15.42
C ASN A 48 2.03 -3.09 -15.25
N ASP A 49 3.28 -3.51 -15.25
CA ASP A 49 3.65 -4.89 -14.97
C ASP A 49 3.73 -5.18 -13.45
N ILE A 50 3.32 -6.37 -13.05
CA ILE A 50 3.27 -6.79 -11.63
C ILE A 50 4.66 -6.89 -11.02
N GLU A 51 5.67 -7.37 -11.77
CA GLU A 51 7.03 -7.47 -11.25
C GLU A 51 7.59 -6.07 -10.95
N ASN A 52 7.39 -5.14 -11.88
CA ASN A 52 7.77 -3.74 -11.70
C ASN A 52 7.07 -3.08 -10.50
N ILE A 53 5.77 -3.35 -10.30
CA ILE A 53 5.02 -2.86 -9.12
C ILE A 53 5.66 -3.36 -7.82
N LEU A 54 6.00 -4.65 -7.75
CA LEU A 54 6.60 -5.24 -6.55
C LEU A 54 8.00 -4.67 -6.28
N VAL A 55 8.80 -4.46 -7.32
CA VAL A 55 10.11 -3.79 -7.21
C VAL A 55 9.93 -2.36 -6.71
N GLN A 56 8.99 -1.61 -7.28
CA GLN A 56 8.76 -0.21 -6.88
C GLN A 56 8.27 -0.11 -5.43
N ILE A 57 7.36 -0.98 -5.00
CA ILE A 57 6.94 -1.08 -3.59
C ILE A 57 8.14 -1.31 -2.67
N ARG A 58 9.04 -2.24 -3.03
CA ARG A 58 10.25 -2.50 -2.25
C ARG A 58 11.15 -1.27 -2.20
N CYS A 59 11.34 -0.59 -3.32
CA CYS A 59 12.15 0.62 -3.39
C CYS A 59 11.58 1.73 -2.50
N GLU A 60 10.27 1.97 -2.50
CA GLU A 60 9.62 2.97 -1.63
C GLU A 60 9.75 2.61 -0.14
N ILE A 61 9.64 1.33 0.23
CA ILE A 61 9.84 0.92 1.62
C ILE A 61 11.29 1.18 2.05
N LEU A 62 12.26 0.88 1.17
CA LEU A 62 13.69 1.01 1.45
C LEU A 62 14.22 2.44 1.30
N SER A 63 13.49 3.33 0.62
CA SER A 63 13.88 4.72 0.44
C SER A 63 13.68 5.55 1.72
N ASP A 64 12.78 5.11 2.61
CA ASP A 64 12.61 5.72 3.93
C ASP A 64 13.70 5.23 4.91
N PRO A 65 14.65 6.10 5.31
CA PRO A 65 15.72 5.72 6.24
C PRO A 65 15.18 5.38 7.65
N ASN A 66 13.95 5.76 7.96
CA ASN A 66 13.30 5.47 9.24
C ASN A 66 12.40 4.23 9.19
N ALA A 67 12.37 3.50 8.06
CA ALA A 67 11.62 2.26 7.93
C ALA A 67 12.01 1.27 9.04
N GLN A 68 11.09 1.01 9.97
CA GLN A 68 11.34 0.18 11.13
C GLN A 68 10.17 -0.77 11.39
N LEU A 69 10.50 -1.98 11.84
CA LEU A 69 9.48 -2.94 12.29
C LEU A 69 9.01 -2.60 13.70
N ASP A 70 7.72 -2.80 13.94
CA ASP A 70 7.14 -2.77 15.29
C ASP A 70 7.35 -4.14 15.95
N LEU A 71 8.49 -4.28 16.64
CA LEU A 71 8.88 -5.52 17.30
C LEU A 71 7.89 -5.94 18.41
N ASN A 72 7.17 -4.99 19.01
CA ASN A 72 6.19 -5.29 20.06
C ASN A 72 4.93 -5.97 19.48
N ASN A 73 4.63 -5.72 18.20
CA ASN A 73 3.47 -6.28 17.50
C ASN A 73 3.88 -7.13 16.29
N ALA A 74 5.10 -7.67 16.28
CA ALA A 74 5.65 -8.37 15.12
C ALA A 74 4.80 -9.58 14.66
N HIS A 75 4.14 -10.25 15.61
CA HIS A 75 3.29 -11.42 15.37
C HIS A 75 1.82 -11.08 15.05
N THR A 76 1.42 -9.82 15.19
CA THR A 76 0.04 -9.40 14.94
C THR A 76 -0.09 -8.98 13.48
N ALA A 77 -0.87 -9.73 12.69
CA ALA A 77 -1.06 -9.39 11.28
C ALA A 77 -1.92 -8.13 11.09
N TYR A 78 -1.66 -7.37 10.02
CA TYR A 78 -2.65 -6.40 9.54
C TYR A 78 -3.85 -7.12 8.94
N THR A 79 -5.04 -6.67 9.31
CA THR A 79 -6.28 -7.15 8.70
C THR A 79 -6.56 -6.43 7.38
N GLN A 80 -7.38 -7.04 6.54
CA GLN A 80 -7.77 -6.40 5.28
C GLN A 80 -8.65 -5.15 5.52
N SER A 81 -9.53 -5.18 6.52
CA SER A 81 -10.41 -4.05 6.86
C SER A 81 -9.61 -2.84 7.32
N GLU A 82 -8.63 -3.02 8.21
CA GLU A 82 -7.71 -1.96 8.64
C GLU A 82 -6.96 -1.34 7.45
N ALA A 83 -6.42 -2.18 6.57
CA ALA A 83 -5.70 -1.72 5.39
C ALA A 83 -6.61 -0.91 4.45
N ARG A 84 -7.83 -1.36 4.20
CA ARG A 84 -8.79 -0.64 3.34
C ARG A 84 -9.18 0.70 3.95
N ALA A 85 -9.49 0.74 5.24
CA ALA A 85 -9.85 1.97 5.94
C ALA A 85 -8.68 2.96 5.99
N ALA A 86 -7.44 2.48 6.15
CA ALA A 86 -6.26 3.34 6.07
C ALA A 86 -6.01 3.85 4.64
N PHE A 87 -6.15 3.00 3.63
CA PHE A 87 -6.01 3.38 2.23
C PHE A 87 -7.02 4.45 1.81
N GLN A 88 -8.30 4.30 2.16
CA GLN A 88 -9.34 5.29 1.88
C GLN A 88 -9.02 6.66 2.49
N ARG A 89 -8.50 6.69 3.72
CA ARG A 89 -8.06 7.94 4.36
C ARG A 89 -6.92 8.62 3.60
N MET A 90 -5.97 7.84 3.06
CA MET A 90 -4.89 8.38 2.24
C MET A 90 -5.41 8.91 0.91
N VAL A 91 -6.24 8.15 0.21
CA VAL A 91 -6.85 8.57 -1.05
C VAL A 91 -7.59 9.90 -0.89
N GLN A 92 -8.39 10.06 0.16
CA GLN A 92 -9.09 11.33 0.44
C GLN A 92 -8.13 12.47 0.79
N ARG A 93 -7.08 12.19 1.57
CA ARG A 93 -6.08 13.19 1.99
C ARG A 93 -5.29 13.75 0.80
N TYR A 94 -4.93 12.91 -0.16
CA TYR A 94 -4.11 13.28 -1.31
C TYR A 94 -4.93 13.54 -2.59
N GLY A 95 -6.25 13.35 -2.55
CA GLY A 95 -7.12 13.56 -3.71
C GLY A 95 -6.93 12.54 -4.84
N TRP A 96 -6.50 11.32 -4.49
CA TRP A 96 -6.23 10.21 -5.43
C TRP A 96 -7.49 9.45 -5.87
N ASP A 97 -8.65 10.01 -5.57
CA ASP A 97 -9.97 9.55 -6.03
C ASP A 97 -10.44 10.26 -7.30
N LYS A 98 -9.73 11.31 -7.74
CA LYS A 98 -10.05 12.07 -8.94
C LYS A 98 -9.55 11.32 -10.17
N SER A 99 -10.48 10.73 -10.91
CA SER A 99 -10.33 10.28 -12.30
C SER A 99 -11.18 11.16 -13.19
#